data_AF-A0A2J4YUM8-F1
#
_entry.id   AF-A0A2J4YUM8-F1
#
_cell.length_a   1.000
_cell.length_b   1.000
_cell.length_c   1.000
_cell.angle_alpha   90.00
_cell.angle_beta   90.00
_cell.angle_gamma   90.00
#
_symmetry.space_group_name_H-M   'P 1'
#
loop_
_entity.id
_entity.type
_entity.pdbx_description
1 polymer ?
#
loop_
_entity_poly.entity_id
_entity_poly.type
_entity_poly.pdbx_seq_one_letter_code
_entity_poly.pdbx_strand_id
1 'polypeptide(L)'
;MDDLTLRYFDAEMRYLREAGEEFARAHPDRAAALNLDKSGARDPYVERLFEGFAFLMGRLREKLDDDLPELTGGLVSMIWPHYLRTIPSLSIVEFTADWRELKEPVRVEKGFGILSQPIGEKRTRCHYTTTQPLTLQPLSLARAGISTEPDGRSLLRLRFECSPLADWSRIDLSRIPLYLNG
;
A
#
# COMPACT_ATOMS: atom_id res chain seq x y z
N MET A 1 -11.24 7.13 -23.24
CA MET A 1 -10.16 6.14 -23.04
C MET A 1 -9.45 6.11 -24.38
N ASP A 2 -8.34 6.82 -24.49
CA ASP A 2 -7.60 6.91 -25.76
C ASP A 2 -7.04 5.53 -26.13
N ASP A 3 -7.18 5.16 -27.39
CA ASP A 3 -6.61 3.93 -27.94
C ASP A 3 -5.08 4.06 -27.95
N LEU A 4 -4.44 3.45 -26.95
CA LEU A 4 -2.98 3.46 -26.76
C LEU A 4 -2.27 2.86 -27.98
N THR A 5 -2.78 1.75 -28.49
CA THR A 5 -2.22 1.08 -29.67
C THR A 5 -2.27 1.99 -30.90
N LEU A 6 -3.37 2.74 -31.09
CA LEU A 6 -3.49 3.70 -32.19
C LEU A 6 -2.43 4.81 -32.10
N ARG A 7 -2.15 5.32 -30.89
CA ARG A 7 -1.11 6.34 -30.68
C ARG A 7 0.28 5.83 -31.05
N TYR A 8 0.62 4.60 -30.68
CA TYR A 8 1.89 3.99 -31.06
C TYR A 8 1.97 3.75 -32.57
N PHE A 9 0.89 3.26 -33.19
CA PHE A 9 0.81 3.11 -34.65
C PHE A 9 1.04 4.44 -35.37
N ASP A 10 0.35 5.51 -34.97
CA ASP A 10 0.50 6.83 -35.58
C ASP A 10 1.92 7.40 -35.39
N ALA A 11 2.52 7.15 -34.23
CA ALA A 11 3.90 7.55 -33.94
C ALA A 11 4.91 6.82 -34.84
N GLU A 12 4.76 5.50 -35.02
CA GLU A 12 5.62 4.71 -35.89
C GLU A 12 5.42 5.06 -37.38
N MET A 13 4.18 5.33 -37.81
CA MET A 13 3.90 5.81 -39.17
C MET A 13 4.54 7.18 -39.45
N ARG A 14 4.49 8.10 -38.48
CA ARG A 14 5.18 9.39 -38.57
C ARG A 14 6.69 9.21 -38.65
N TYR A 15 7.25 8.40 -37.75
CA TYR A 15 8.69 8.11 -37.75
C TYR A 15 9.16 7.52 -39.08
N LEU A 16 8.43 6.56 -39.64
CA LEU A 16 8.78 5.93 -40.90
C LEU A 16 8.79 6.94 -42.07
N ARG A 17 7.86 7.90 -42.07
CA ARG A 17 7.80 8.97 -43.07
C ARG A 17 8.99 9.92 -42.92
N GLU A 18 9.25 10.41 -41.71
CA GLU A 18 10.35 11.34 -41.42
C GLU A 18 11.72 10.69 -41.72
N ALA A 19 11.92 9.44 -41.28
CA ALA A 19 13.14 8.68 -41.53
C ALA A 19 13.33 8.37 -43.03
N GLY A 20 12.24 8.12 -43.76
CA GLY A 20 12.26 7.96 -45.21
C GLY A 20 12.73 9.22 -45.94
N GLU A 21 12.24 10.39 -45.51
CA GLU A 21 12.66 11.68 -46.06
C GLU A 21 14.11 12.04 -45.70
N GLU A 22 14.55 11.71 -44.49
CA GLU A 22 15.94 11.88 -44.07
C GLU A 22 16.88 10.97 -44.88
N PHE A 23 16.53 9.69 -45.03
CA PHE A 23 17.28 8.75 -45.86
C PHE A 23 17.36 9.21 -47.32
N ALA A 24 16.26 9.73 -47.86
CA ALA A 24 16.21 10.23 -49.23
C ALA A 24 17.17 11.42 -49.45
N ARG A 25 17.24 12.34 -48.48
CA ARG A 25 18.17 13.48 -48.50
C ARG A 25 19.63 13.05 -48.34
N ALA A 26 19.90 12.07 -47.49
CA ALA A 26 21.26 11.60 -47.22
C ALA A 26 21.84 10.73 -48.34
N HIS A 27 20.98 9.98 -49.05
CA HIS A 27 21.40 8.99 -50.05
C HIS A 27 20.58 9.10 -51.35
N PRO A 28 20.74 10.19 -52.13
CA PRO A 28 19.93 10.46 -53.30
C PRO A 28 20.00 9.35 -54.37
N ASP A 29 21.18 8.76 -54.61
CA ASP A 29 21.34 7.68 -55.59
C ASP A 29 20.53 6.42 -55.22
N ARG A 30 20.43 6.10 -53.92
CA ARG A 30 19.64 4.96 -53.42
C ARG A 30 18.16 5.31 -53.31
N ALA A 31 17.85 6.55 -52.97
CA ALA A 31 16.48 7.06 -52.90
C ALA A 31 15.80 7.02 -54.26
N ALA A 32 16.52 7.39 -55.32
CA ALA A 32 16.05 7.32 -56.70
C ALA A 32 15.74 5.88 -57.14
N ALA A 33 16.54 4.90 -56.71
CA ALA A 33 16.28 3.48 -56.97
C ALA A 33 15.01 2.97 -56.25
N LEU A 34 14.66 3.57 -55.11
CA LEU A 34 13.49 3.24 -54.31
C LEU A 34 12.28 4.16 -54.56
N ASN A 35 12.39 5.11 -55.50
CA ASN A 35 11.42 6.18 -55.76
C ASN A 35 10.99 6.94 -54.48
N LEU A 36 11.89 7.13 -53.53
CA LEU A 36 11.65 7.91 -52.31
C LEU A 36 11.81 9.43 -52.52
N ASP A 37 12.40 9.81 -53.65
CA ASP A 37 12.73 11.19 -54.06
C ASP A 37 11.59 11.89 -54.83
N LYS A 38 10.59 11.13 -55.32
CA LYS A 38 9.48 11.66 -56.11
C LYS A 38 8.21 11.74 -55.27
N SER A 39 7.63 12.94 -55.18
CA SER A 39 6.30 13.20 -54.63
C SER A 39 5.22 12.67 -55.59
N GLY A 40 5.09 11.36 -55.71
CA GLY A 40 4.09 10.67 -56.54
C GLY A 40 3.31 9.64 -55.72
N ALA A 41 2.22 9.12 -56.28
CA ALA A 41 1.39 8.12 -55.65
C ALA A 41 2.24 6.90 -55.26
N ARG A 42 2.46 6.75 -53.95
CA ARG A 42 3.10 5.55 -53.39
C ARG A 42 2.24 4.35 -53.75
N ASP A 43 2.86 3.25 -54.11
CA ASP A 43 2.15 2.01 -54.40
C ASP A 43 1.28 1.66 -53.17
N PRO A 44 -0.06 1.54 -53.32
CA PRO A 44 -0.96 1.24 -52.21
C PRO A 44 -0.62 -0.06 -51.48
N TYR A 45 0.00 -1.04 -52.15
CA TYR A 45 0.41 -2.29 -51.52
C TYR A 45 1.67 -2.12 -50.66
N VAL A 46 2.60 -1.26 -51.06
CA VAL A 46 3.79 -0.93 -50.26
C VAL A 46 3.40 -0.07 -49.06
N GLU A 47 2.47 0.86 -49.22
CA GLU A 47 1.95 1.65 -48.10
C GLU A 47 1.23 0.77 -47.07
N ARG A 48 0.41 -0.19 -47.51
CA ARG A 48 -0.21 -1.18 -46.61
C ARG A 48 0.80 -2.09 -45.91
N LEU A 49 1.92 -2.42 -46.57
CA LEU A 49 3.01 -3.16 -45.93
C LEU A 49 3.66 -2.32 -44.82
N PHE A 50 3.87 -1.03 -45.06
CA PHE A 50 4.39 -0.10 -44.07
C PHE A 50 3.43 0.13 -42.90
N GLU A 51 2.13 0.20 -43.15
CA GLU A 51 1.12 0.20 -42.10
C GLU A 51 1.18 -1.07 -41.25
N GLY A 52 1.27 -2.25 -41.89
CA GLY A 52 1.43 -3.52 -41.17
C GLY A 52 2.70 -3.57 -40.32
N PHE A 53 3.81 -3.05 -40.85
CA PHE A 53 5.07 -2.95 -40.11
C PHE A 53 4.98 -1.98 -38.93
N ALA A 54 4.43 -0.78 -39.15
CA ALA A 54 4.23 0.22 -38.10
C ALA A 54 3.30 -0.31 -37.00
N PHE A 55 2.28 -1.09 -37.35
CA PHE A 55 1.41 -1.73 -36.37
C PHE A 55 2.16 -2.74 -35.49
N LEU A 56 2.98 -3.61 -36.10
CA LEU A 56 3.78 -4.58 -35.35
C LEU A 56 4.81 -3.91 -34.44
N MET A 57 5.50 -2.89 -34.94
CA MET A 57 6.48 -2.12 -34.16
C MET A 57 5.82 -1.32 -33.04
N GLY A 58 4.66 -0.71 -33.30
CA GLY A 58 3.89 -0.01 -32.30
C GLY A 58 3.46 -0.92 -31.15
N ARG A 59 2.98 -2.13 -31.46
CA ARG A 59 2.64 -3.17 -30.45
C ARG A 59 3.86 -3.64 -29.65
N LEU A 60 5.01 -3.78 -30.31
CA LEU A 60 6.25 -4.16 -29.63
C LEU A 60 6.69 -3.07 -28.64
N ARG A 61 6.63 -1.81 -29.06
CA ARG A 61 7.01 -0.66 -28.24
C ARG A 61 6.05 -0.42 -27.09
N GLU A 62 4.75 -0.52 -27.34
CA GLU A 62 3.71 -0.53 -26.30
C GLU A 62 4.04 -1.56 -25.22
N LYS A 63 4.36 -2.80 -25.61
CA LYS A 63 4.72 -3.86 -24.67
C LYS A 63 6.02 -3.58 -23.91
N LEU A 64 7.05 -3.06 -24.58
CA LEU A 64 8.32 -2.71 -23.93
C LEU A 64 8.14 -1.62 -22.87
N ASP A 65 7.33 -0.61 -23.17
CA ASP A 65 7.05 0.48 -22.24
C ASP A 65 6.19 0.00 -21.05
N ASP A 66 5.30 -0.98 -21.27
CA ASP A 66 4.52 -1.64 -20.22
C ASP A 66 5.33 -2.61 -19.32
N ASP A 67 6.46 -3.17 -19.81
CA ASP A 67 7.28 -4.16 -19.05
C ASP A 67 8.31 -3.51 -18.10
N LEU A 68 8.69 -2.24 -18.31
CA LEU A 68 9.65 -1.50 -17.45
C LEU A 68 9.20 -1.33 -15.96
N PRO A 69 7.91 -1.11 -15.65
CA PRO A 69 7.39 -1.10 -14.28
C PRO A 69 7.58 -2.43 -13.52
N GLU A 70 7.51 -3.58 -14.21
CA GLU A 70 7.67 -4.89 -13.56
C GLU A 70 9.12 -5.13 -13.09
N LEU A 71 10.10 -4.70 -13.88
CA LEU A 71 11.52 -4.81 -13.54
C LEU A 71 11.93 -3.90 -12.39
N THR A 72 11.45 -2.65 -12.40
CA THR A 72 11.73 -1.68 -11.32
C THR A 72 11.06 -2.08 -10.01
N GLY A 73 9.83 -2.62 -10.05
CA GLY A 73 9.14 -3.16 -8.88
C GLY A 73 9.93 -4.27 -8.17
N GLY A 74 10.53 -5.19 -8.93
CA GLY A 74 11.39 -6.24 -8.40
C GLY A 74 12.63 -5.70 -7.67
N LEU A 75 13.31 -4.71 -8.24
CA LEU A 75 14.47 -4.07 -7.60
C LEU A 75 14.09 -3.30 -6.32
N VAL A 76 12.98 -2.55 -6.36
CA VAL A 76 12.45 -1.86 -5.17
C VAL A 76 12.08 -2.85 -4.07
N SER A 77 11.56 -4.03 -4.42
CA SER A 77 11.25 -5.07 -3.44
C SER A 77 12.50 -5.60 -2.69
N MET A 78 13.68 -5.57 -3.33
CA MET A 78 14.94 -6.01 -2.72
C MET A 78 15.57 -4.93 -1.83
N ILE A 79 15.50 -3.66 -2.25
CA ILE A 79 16.09 -2.54 -1.50
C ILE A 79 15.16 -2.11 -0.35
N TRP A 80 13.84 -2.12 -0.59
CA TRP A 80 12.84 -1.66 0.37
C TRP A 80 11.62 -2.58 0.43
N PRO A 81 11.76 -3.79 1.02
CA PRO A 81 10.73 -4.82 1.02
C PRO A 81 9.44 -4.43 1.76
N HIS A 82 9.47 -3.36 2.55
CA HIS A 82 8.31 -2.86 3.30
C HIS A 82 7.47 -1.85 2.52
N TYR A 83 8.01 -1.22 1.46
CA TYR A 83 7.32 -0.17 0.73
C TYR A 83 6.16 -0.69 -0.13
N LEU A 84 6.28 -1.93 -0.61
CA LEU A 84 5.26 -2.58 -1.45
C LEU A 84 4.30 -3.47 -0.66
N ARG A 85 4.40 -3.51 0.68
CA ARG A 85 3.50 -4.33 1.51
C ARG A 85 2.28 -3.52 1.91
N THR A 86 1.10 -4.09 1.68
CA THR A 86 -0.15 -3.56 2.20
C THR A 86 -0.11 -3.55 3.73
N ILE A 87 -0.49 -2.42 4.33
CA ILE A 87 -0.68 -2.31 5.78
C ILE A 87 -2.05 -2.92 6.11
N PRO A 88 -2.12 -3.96 6.96
CA PRO A 88 -3.40 -4.55 7.36
C PRO A 88 -4.20 -3.56 8.22
N SER A 89 -5.50 -3.81 8.36
CA SER A 89 -6.30 -3.08 9.36
C SER A 89 -5.75 -3.34 10.76
N LEU A 90 -5.84 -2.33 11.62
CA LEU A 90 -5.42 -2.39 13.02
C LEU A 90 -6.39 -1.59 13.90
N SER A 91 -6.51 -2.00 15.16
CA SER A 91 -7.36 -1.33 16.15
C SER A 91 -6.75 -1.50 17.54
N ILE A 92 -7.11 -0.59 18.45
CA ILE A 92 -6.78 -0.68 19.87
C ILE A 92 -7.97 -1.32 20.57
N VAL A 93 -7.71 -2.37 21.35
CA VAL A 93 -8.75 -3.13 22.06
C VAL A 93 -8.41 -3.11 23.55
N GLU A 94 -9.43 -2.81 24.37
CA GLU A 94 -9.34 -2.91 25.82
C GLU A 94 -9.64 -4.35 26.26
N PHE A 95 -8.79 -4.89 27.13
CA PHE A 95 -9.03 -6.16 27.80
C PHE A 95 -9.51 -5.89 29.22
N THR A 96 -10.81 -6.01 29.44
CA THR A 96 -11.41 -5.88 30.77
C THR A 96 -11.64 -7.29 31.33
N ALA A 97 -10.83 -7.66 32.32
CA ALA A 97 -11.10 -8.87 33.09
C ALA A 97 -12.05 -8.57 34.25
N ASP A 98 -12.70 -9.58 34.81
CA ASP A 98 -13.49 -9.42 36.03
C ASP A 98 -12.55 -9.24 37.24
N TRP A 99 -12.06 -8.01 37.38
CA TRP A 99 -11.02 -7.62 38.33
C TRP A 99 -11.40 -7.95 39.78
N ARG A 100 -12.69 -8.08 40.11
CA ARG A 100 -13.14 -8.41 41.48
C ARG A 100 -12.87 -9.86 41.86
N GLU A 101 -12.82 -10.76 40.87
CA GLU A 101 -12.57 -12.19 41.08
C GLU A 101 -11.10 -12.57 40.88
N LEU A 102 -10.30 -11.68 40.27
CA LEU A 102 -8.87 -11.88 40.11
C LEU A 102 -8.14 -11.81 41.45
N LYS A 103 -7.44 -12.89 41.79
CA LYS A 103 -6.52 -12.98 42.94
C LYS A 103 -5.09 -12.57 42.58
N GLU A 104 -4.70 -12.87 41.34
CA GLU A 104 -3.34 -12.67 40.83
C GLU A 104 -3.38 -12.10 39.41
N PRO A 105 -2.32 -11.41 38.96
CA PRO A 105 -2.28 -10.85 37.61
C PRO A 105 -2.29 -11.95 36.53
N VAL A 106 -3.06 -11.75 35.46
CA VAL A 106 -3.14 -12.70 34.35
C VAL A 106 -2.36 -12.17 33.16
N ARG A 107 -1.44 -12.98 32.64
CA ARG A 107 -0.62 -12.60 31.49
C ARG A 107 -1.26 -13.07 30.19
N VAL A 108 -1.42 -12.15 29.24
CA VAL A 108 -1.83 -12.41 27.87
C VAL A 108 -0.59 -12.30 26.99
N GLU A 109 -0.25 -13.39 26.32
CA GLU A 109 0.93 -13.43 25.46
C GLU A 109 0.73 -12.63 24.17
N LYS A 110 1.87 -12.28 23.55
CA LYS A 110 1.87 -11.74 22.19
C LYS A 110 1.27 -12.78 21.24
N GLY A 111 0.49 -12.33 20.26
CA GLY A 111 -0.16 -13.21 19.29
C GLY A 111 -1.53 -13.73 19.75
N PHE A 112 -2.04 -13.27 20.89
CA PHE A 112 -3.37 -13.64 21.37
C PHE A 112 -4.43 -13.25 20.34
N GLY A 113 -5.24 -14.23 19.91
CA GLY A 113 -6.20 -14.07 18.84
C GLY A 113 -7.47 -13.34 19.29
N ILE A 114 -7.86 -12.32 18.52
CA ILE A 114 -9.08 -11.53 18.74
C ILE A 114 -9.93 -11.64 17.47
N LEU A 115 -11.18 -12.05 17.63
CA LEU A 115 -12.15 -12.12 16.54
C LEU A 115 -13.03 -10.88 16.56
N SER A 116 -13.22 -10.27 15.40
CA SER A 116 -14.24 -9.24 15.26
C SER A 116 -15.64 -9.82 15.40
N GLN A 117 -16.61 -8.92 15.59
CA GLN A 117 -18.00 -9.23 15.28
C GLN A 117 -18.11 -9.61 13.79
N PRO A 118 -19.10 -10.43 13.40
CA PRO A 118 -19.34 -10.72 11.99
C PRO A 118 -19.68 -9.45 11.20
N ILE A 119 -18.94 -9.19 10.12
CA ILE A 119 -19.08 -7.98 9.29
C ILE A 119 -19.58 -8.35 7.89
N GLY A 120 -20.46 -7.51 7.35
CA GLY A 120 -20.99 -7.64 5.98
C GLY A 120 -22.04 -8.74 5.81
N GLU A 121 -22.57 -8.85 4.59
CA GLU A 121 -23.63 -9.82 4.25
C GLU A 121 -23.22 -11.28 4.48
N LYS A 122 -21.94 -11.59 4.20
CA LYS A 122 -21.35 -12.92 4.38
C LYS A 122 -20.96 -13.22 5.83
N ARG A 123 -21.18 -12.28 6.76
CA ARG A 123 -20.86 -12.43 8.20
C ARG A 123 -19.41 -12.87 8.47
N THR A 124 -18.46 -12.33 7.72
CA THR A 124 -17.04 -12.66 7.85
C THR A 124 -16.49 -12.13 9.18
N ARG A 125 -15.68 -12.94 9.87
CA ARG A 125 -14.96 -12.52 11.08
C ARG A 125 -13.52 -12.18 10.71
N CYS A 126 -13.08 -11.00 11.08
CA CYS A 126 -11.68 -10.61 10.95
C CYS A 126 -10.89 -11.17 12.14
N HIS A 127 -9.68 -11.67 11.85
CA HIS A 127 -8.75 -12.20 12.84
C HIS A 127 -7.66 -11.17 13.10
N TYR A 128 -7.58 -10.71 14.34
CA TYR A 128 -6.52 -9.82 14.82
C TYR A 128 -5.68 -10.55 15.86
N THR A 129 -4.46 -10.08 16.08
CA THR A 129 -3.58 -10.61 17.12
C THR A 129 -2.95 -9.49 17.93
N THR A 130 -2.71 -9.73 19.22
CA THR A 130 -1.95 -8.80 20.06
C THR A 130 -0.53 -8.68 19.53
N THR A 131 -0.02 -7.45 19.43
CA THR A 131 1.34 -7.19 18.93
C THR A 131 2.40 -7.26 20.04
N GLN A 132 1.97 -7.21 21.29
CA GLN A 132 2.79 -7.20 22.50
C GLN A 132 2.13 -8.03 23.61
N PRO A 133 2.91 -8.61 24.54
CA PRO A 133 2.34 -9.22 25.74
C PRO A 133 1.76 -8.14 26.66
N LEU A 134 0.69 -8.45 27.38
CA LEU A 134 0.09 -7.57 28.38
C LEU A 134 -0.23 -8.35 29.67
N THR A 135 -0.17 -7.65 30.80
CA THR A 135 -0.55 -8.22 32.11
C THR A 135 -1.83 -7.54 32.59
N LEU A 136 -2.89 -8.32 32.69
CA LEU A 136 -4.16 -7.90 33.28
C LEU A 136 -4.02 -7.93 34.79
N GLN A 137 -4.12 -6.74 35.39
CA GLN A 137 -4.02 -6.58 36.83
C GLN A 137 -5.40 -6.73 37.48
N PRO A 138 -5.50 -7.15 38.76
CA PRO A 138 -6.73 -7.14 39.54
C PRO A 138 -7.15 -5.70 39.93
N LEU A 139 -7.10 -4.77 38.97
CA LEU A 139 -7.30 -3.34 39.15
C LEU A 139 -8.31 -2.84 38.11
N SER A 140 -9.09 -1.84 38.50
CA SER A 140 -9.97 -1.11 37.58
C SER A 140 -9.93 0.38 37.83
N LEU A 141 -10.01 1.16 36.76
CA LEU A 141 -10.06 2.62 36.84
C LEU A 141 -11.48 3.05 37.22
N ALA A 142 -11.68 3.39 38.50
CA ALA A 142 -12.98 3.80 39.03
C ALA A 142 -13.33 5.26 38.71
N ARG A 143 -12.34 6.15 38.64
CA ARG A 143 -12.56 7.57 38.31
C ARG A 143 -11.36 8.17 37.60
N ALA A 144 -11.61 8.88 36.51
CA ALA A 144 -10.64 9.76 35.88
C ALA A 144 -11.23 11.18 35.84
N GLY A 145 -10.42 12.18 36.13
CA GLY A 145 -10.86 13.57 36.08
C GLY A 145 -9.70 14.54 36.00
N ILE A 146 -9.97 15.70 35.40
CA ILE A 146 -9.02 16.81 35.36
C ILE A 146 -9.34 17.75 36.52
N SER A 147 -8.31 18.18 37.25
CA SER A 147 -8.40 19.23 38.26
C SER A 147 -7.34 20.29 38.00
N THR A 148 -7.55 21.52 38.48
CA THR A 148 -6.56 22.60 38.35
C THR A 148 -6.06 22.96 39.74
N GLU A 149 -4.74 23.02 39.92
CA GLU A 149 -4.16 23.51 41.16
C GLU A 149 -4.33 25.02 41.29
N PRO A 150 -4.26 25.57 42.52
CA PRO A 150 -4.28 27.02 42.73
C PRO A 150 -3.19 27.79 41.96
N ASP A 151 -2.07 27.14 41.62
CA ASP A 151 -0.98 27.67 40.78
C ASP A 151 -1.26 27.59 39.27
N GLY A 152 -2.49 27.24 38.86
CA GLY A 152 -2.92 27.20 37.46
C GLY A 152 -2.52 25.93 36.69
N ARG A 153 -1.86 24.96 37.33
CA ARG A 153 -1.43 23.70 36.68
C ARG A 153 -2.60 22.73 36.52
N SER A 154 -2.74 22.12 35.34
CA SER A 154 -3.70 21.04 35.11
C SER A 154 -3.16 19.71 35.62
N LEU A 155 -4.00 18.98 36.35
CA LEU A 155 -3.73 17.66 36.91
C LEU A 155 -4.73 16.64 36.36
N LEU A 156 -4.24 15.49 35.94
CA LEU A 156 -5.06 14.31 35.67
C LEU A 156 -5.07 13.42 36.92
N ARG A 157 -6.23 13.30 37.57
CA ARG A 157 -6.43 12.43 38.73
C ARG A 157 -7.08 11.12 38.28
N LEU A 158 -6.37 10.02 38.47
CA LEU A 158 -6.85 8.67 38.22
C LEU A 158 -7.00 7.93 39.56
N ARG A 159 -8.20 7.41 39.83
CA ARG A 159 -8.50 6.58 41.01
C ARG A 159 -8.72 5.16 40.54
N PHE A 160 -7.89 4.26 41.04
CA PHE A 160 -8.02 2.83 40.82
C PHE A 160 -8.66 2.16 42.04
N GLU A 161 -9.44 1.12 41.77
CA GLU A 161 -9.91 0.15 42.75
C GLU A 161 -9.21 -1.17 42.49
N CYS A 162 -8.95 -1.92 43.56
CA CYS A 162 -8.27 -3.21 43.50
C CYS A 162 -9.20 -4.30 44.03
N SER A 163 -9.04 -5.51 43.50
CA SER A 163 -9.74 -6.69 43.97
C SER A 163 -9.62 -6.86 45.48
N PRO A 164 -10.71 -7.14 46.20
CA PRO A 164 -10.65 -7.47 47.62
C PRO A 164 -9.92 -8.79 47.88
N LEU A 165 -9.75 -9.62 46.84
CA LEU A 165 -9.10 -10.93 46.94
C LEU A 165 -7.61 -10.89 46.60
N ALA A 166 -7.10 -9.77 46.10
CA ALA A 166 -5.72 -9.67 45.64
C ALA A 166 -4.78 -9.19 46.76
N ASP A 167 -3.58 -9.78 46.78
CA ASP A 167 -2.52 -9.39 47.71
C ASP A 167 -1.69 -8.24 47.13
N TRP A 168 -1.87 -7.04 47.70
CA TRP A 168 -1.15 -5.82 47.29
C TRP A 168 0.37 -5.96 47.31
N SER A 169 0.92 -6.81 48.17
CA SER A 169 2.38 -7.00 48.26
C SER A 169 2.97 -7.73 47.05
N ARG A 170 2.13 -8.44 46.29
CA ARG A 170 2.53 -9.27 45.14
C ARG A 170 2.19 -8.64 43.79
N ILE A 171 1.42 -7.55 43.78
CA ILE A 171 1.06 -6.85 42.55
C ILE A 171 2.17 -5.89 42.18
N ASP A 172 2.81 -6.13 41.04
CA ASP A 172 3.75 -5.18 40.46
C ASP A 172 2.99 -4.02 39.78
N LEU A 173 2.98 -2.87 40.45
CA LEU A 173 2.38 -1.62 39.96
C LEU A 173 3.39 -0.71 39.23
N SER A 174 4.65 -1.15 39.06
CA SER A 174 5.67 -0.33 38.39
C SER A 174 5.36 -0.07 36.92
N ARG A 175 4.57 -0.95 36.29
CA ARG A 175 4.20 -0.89 34.88
C ARG A 175 2.71 -1.17 34.69
N ILE A 176 1.90 -0.13 34.83
CA ILE A 176 0.47 -0.18 34.49
C ILE A 176 0.30 0.34 33.05
N PRO A 177 -0.08 -0.51 32.09
CA PRO A 177 -0.36 -0.05 30.73
C PRO A 177 -1.63 0.80 30.74
N LEU A 178 -1.48 2.11 30.50
CA LEU A 178 -2.58 3.05 30.35
C LEU A 178 -2.61 3.56 28.92
N TYR A 179 -3.76 3.41 28.27
CA TYR A 179 -4.04 4.04 26.99
C TYR A 179 -5.01 5.20 27.22
N LEU A 180 -4.55 6.41 26.90
CA LEU A 180 -5.38 7.61 26.97
C LEU A 180 -5.91 7.91 25.57
N ASN A 181 -7.23 7.77 25.41
CA ASN A 181 -7.94 8.16 24.20
C ASN A 181 -8.73 9.44 24.50
N GLY A 182 -8.47 10.51 23.75
CA GLY A 182 -9.09 11.83 23.93
C GLY A 182 -9.59 12.40 22.62
#